data_AF-A0A9W3SIR9-F1
#
_entry.id   AF-A0A9W3SIR9-F1
#
_cell.length_a   1.000
_cell.length_b   1.000
_cell.length_c   1.000
_cell.angle_alpha   90.00
_cell.angle_beta   90.00
_cell.angle_gamma   90.00
#
_symmetry.space_group_name_H-M   'P 1'
#
loop_
_entity.id
_entity.type
_entity.pdbx_description
1 polymer ?
#
loop_
_entity_poly.entity_id
_entity_poly.type
_entity_poly.pdbx_seq_one_letter_code
_entity_poly.pdbx_strand_id
1 'polypeptide(L)'
;MEKENIFKWKHYQPDIIVLTVRWYLRYNLSLRDLVEMMEERGLSLAHTTIMRWVHQYGPELNERIRNMLGLESFPTAIKMIICIEAMHMIKKGQTLQGEKSVQKQIYLINELFGLTA
;
A
#
# COMPACT_ATOMS: atom_id res chain seq x y z
N MET A 1 -0.78 24.11 -18.78
CA MET A 1 -2.06 23.61 -18.21
C MET A 1 -2.16 24.12 -16.80
N GLU A 2 -3.04 25.09 -16.55
CA GLU A 2 -3.40 25.46 -15.19
C GLU A 2 -3.94 24.19 -14.50
N LYS A 3 -3.37 23.81 -13.36
CA LYS A 3 -3.92 22.71 -12.55
C LYS A 3 -5.31 23.17 -12.12
N GLU A 4 -6.36 22.56 -12.67
CA GLU A 4 -7.72 22.78 -12.19
C GLU A 4 -7.74 22.54 -10.68
N ASN A 5 -8.19 23.53 -9.93
CA ASN A 5 -8.26 23.43 -8.48
C ASN A 5 -9.45 22.53 -8.12
N ILE A 6 -9.18 21.24 -7.91
CA ILE A 6 -10.15 20.18 -7.62
C ILE A 6 -10.97 20.47 -6.33
N PHE A 7 -10.50 21.43 -5.52
CA PHE A 7 -11.13 21.88 -4.28
C PHE A 7 -11.86 23.23 -4.40
N LYS A 8 -12.00 23.78 -5.61
CA LYS A 8 -12.73 25.04 -5.83
C LYS A 8 -14.16 24.91 -5.31
N TRP A 9 -14.61 25.90 -4.53
CA TRP A 9 -15.95 25.96 -3.90
C TRP A 9 -16.23 24.96 -2.78
N LYS A 10 -15.20 24.35 -2.19
CA LYS A 10 -15.39 23.47 -1.03
C LYS A 10 -15.44 24.29 0.26
N HIS A 11 -16.41 23.95 1.12
CA HIS A 11 -16.59 24.58 2.44
C HIS A 11 -15.41 24.33 3.38
N TYR A 12 -14.69 23.23 3.19
CA TYR A 12 -13.56 22.84 4.02
C TYR A 12 -12.25 23.07 3.28
N GLN A 13 -11.20 23.41 4.05
CA GLN A 13 -9.86 23.59 3.51
C GLN A 13 -9.39 22.29 2.81
N PRO A 14 -8.74 22.39 1.63
CA PRO A 14 -8.24 21.24 0.88
C PRO A 14 -7.40 20.28 1.73
N ASP A 15 -6.56 20.82 2.62
CA ASP A 15 -5.66 20.04 3.46
C ASP A 15 -6.41 19.11 4.42
N ILE A 16 -7.55 19.56 4.97
CA ILE A 16 -8.41 18.75 5.85
C ILE A 16 -9.04 17.61 5.06
N ILE A 17 -9.53 17.89 3.86
CA ILE A 17 -10.14 16.89 2.97
C ILE A 17 -9.11 15.82 2.61
N VAL A 18 -7.92 16.24 2.16
CA VAL A 18 -6.84 15.33 1.77
C VAL A 18 -6.35 14.52 2.96
N LEU A 19 -6.18 15.14 4.14
CA LEU A 19 -5.76 14.44 5.35
C LEU A 19 -6.74 13.34 5.73
N THR A 20 -8.04 13.67 5.78
CA THR A 20 -9.09 12.74 6.19
C THR A 20 -9.19 11.56 5.23
N VAL A 21 -9.21 11.82 3.91
CA VAL A 21 -9.29 10.76 2.90
C VAL A 21 -8.01 9.92 2.89
N ARG A 22 -6.83 10.54 3.07
CA ARG A 22 -5.55 9.82 3.18
C ARG A 22 -5.56 8.86 4.36
N TRP A 23 -6.05 9.29 5.53
CA TRP A 23 -6.12 8.42 6.70
C TRP A 23 -7.09 7.27 6.51
N TYR A 24 -8.26 7.52 5.92
CA TYR A 24 -9.20 6.46 5.55
C TYR A 24 -8.59 5.41 4.61
N LEU A 25 -7.83 5.84 3.60
CA LEU A 25 -7.23 4.93 2.62
C LEU A 25 -6.00 4.19 3.14
N ARG A 26 -5.21 4.83 4.03
CA ARG A 26 -3.95 4.28 4.53
C ARG A 26 -4.12 3.38 5.74
N TYR A 27 -5.06 3.73 6.62
CA TYR A 27 -5.31 3.02 7.87
C TYR A 27 -6.70 2.39 7.79
N ASN A 28 -6.87 1.18 8.31
CA ASN A 28 -8.16 0.48 8.33
C ASN A 28 -9.12 1.09 9.38
N LEU A 29 -9.33 2.41 9.31
CA LEU A 29 -10.15 3.19 10.22
C LEU A 29 -11.60 3.19 9.74
N SER A 30 -12.53 3.11 10.68
CA SER A 30 -13.94 3.32 10.39
C SER A 30 -14.23 4.82 10.18
N LEU A 31 -15.35 5.13 9.51
CA LEU A 31 -15.81 6.52 9.38
C LEU A 31 -16.07 7.17 10.75
N ARG A 32 -16.43 6.38 11.77
CA ARG A 32 -16.65 6.87 13.13
C ARG A 32 -15.33 7.30 13.77
N ASP A 33 -14.29 6.49 13.64
CA ASP A 33 -12.96 6.82 14.18
C ASP A 33 -12.45 8.13 13.58
N LEU A 34 -12.65 8.33 12.27
CA LEU A 34 -12.25 9.58 11.61
C LEU A 34 -13.07 10.79 12.08
N VAL A 35 -14.37 10.62 12.37
CA VAL A 35 -15.17 11.71 12.93
C VAL A 35 -14.63 12.11 14.30
N GLU A 36 -14.37 11.13 15.17
CA GLU A 36 -13.85 11.34 16.52
C GLU A 36 -12.46 12.02 16.48
N MET A 37 -11.55 11.54 15.63
CA MET A 37 -10.23 12.16 15.45
C MET A 37 -10.29 13.59 14.91
N MET A 38 -11.31 13.93 14.12
CA MET A 38 -11.51 15.29 13.61
C MET A 38 -12.14 16.18 14.68
N GLU A 39 -13.03 15.62 15.50
CA GLU A 39 -13.62 16.31 16.65
C GLU A 39 -12.56 16.64 17.71
N GLU A 40 -11.62 15.74 18.00
CA GLU A 40 -10.44 16.01 18.85
C GLU A 40 -9.58 17.17 18.33
N ARG A 41 -9.62 17.42 17.02
CA ARG A 41 -8.93 18.53 16.35
C ARG A 41 -9.80 19.80 16.25
N GLY A 42 -10.97 19.81 16.89
CA GLY A 42 -11.93 20.91 16.88
C GLY A 42 -12.78 21.02 15.61
N LEU A 43 -12.82 19.97 14.79
CA LEU A 43 -13.59 19.93 13.54
C LEU A 43 -14.79 18.99 13.68
N SER A 44 -15.98 19.57 13.86
CA SER A 44 -17.23 18.81 13.87
C SER A 44 -17.59 18.39 12.44
N LEU A 45 -17.35 17.11 12.12
CA LEU A 45 -17.65 16.52 10.81
C LEU A 45 -18.71 15.43 10.93
N ALA A 46 -19.66 15.40 10.00
CA ALA A 46 -20.58 14.28 9.86
C ALA A 46 -19.91 13.12 9.10
N HIS A 47 -20.23 11.88 9.47
CA HIS A 47 -19.74 10.68 8.77
C HIS A 47 -20.05 10.70 7.26
N THR A 48 -21.20 11.27 6.87
CA THR A 48 -21.62 11.41 5.47
C THR A 48 -20.74 12.38 4.68
N THR A 49 -20.19 13.41 5.32
CA THR A 49 -19.24 14.34 4.71
C THR A 49 -17.94 13.63 4.35
N ILE A 50 -17.42 12.84 5.29
CA ILE A 50 -16.20 12.04 5.08
C ILE A 50 -16.44 11.01 3.98
N MET A 51 -17.57 10.30 4.01
CA MET A 51 -17.93 9.32 2.99
C MET A 51 -18.00 9.93 1.58
N ARG A 52 -18.58 11.14 1.45
CA ARG A 52 -18.60 11.87 0.17
C ARG A 52 -17.20 12.22 -0.32
N TRP A 53 -16.30 12.64 0.57
CA TRP A 53 -14.91 12.93 0.19
C TRP A 53 -14.15 11.67 -0.21
N VAL A 54 -14.32 10.56 0.51
CA VAL A 54 -13.72 9.28 0.17
C VAL A 54 -14.17 8.82 -1.22
N HIS A 55 -15.47 8.90 -1.52
CA HIS A 55 -15.96 8.54 -2.85
C HIS A 55 -15.46 9.49 -3.95
N GLN A 56 -15.41 10.80 -3.68
CA GLN A 56 -15.04 11.79 -4.68
C GLN A 56 -13.52 11.78 -4.97
N TYR A 57 -12.69 11.72 -3.93
CA TYR A 57 -11.24 11.92 -4.04
C TYR A 57 -10.44 10.64 -3.82
N GLY A 58 -11.08 9.57 -3.34
CA GLY A 58 -10.44 8.31 -3.01
C GLY A 58 -9.66 7.69 -4.17
N PRO A 59 -10.24 7.52 -5.37
CA PRO A 59 -9.54 6.92 -6.50
C PRO A 59 -8.25 7.64 -6.89
N GLU A 60 -8.33 8.96 -7.06
CA GLU A 60 -7.18 9.79 -7.47
C GLU A 60 -6.11 9.87 -6.37
N LEU A 61 -6.51 10.03 -5.11
CA LEU A 61 -5.56 10.04 -3.99
C LEU A 61 -4.91 8.66 -3.79
N ASN A 62 -5.67 7.57 -3.95
CA ASN A 62 -5.14 6.22 -3.82
C ASN A 62 -4.14 5.90 -4.93
N GLU A 63 -4.42 6.28 -6.17
CA GLU A 63 -3.47 6.17 -7.28
C GLU A 63 -2.21 7.00 -7.02
N ARG A 64 -2.32 8.26 -6.58
CA ARG A 64 -1.15 9.08 -6.25
C ARG A 64 -0.33 8.53 -5.08
N ILE A 65 -0.99 8.01 -4.05
CA ILE A 65 -0.33 7.41 -2.87
C ILE A 65 0.39 6.11 -3.26
N ARG A 66 -0.25 5.23 -4.05
CA ARG A 66 0.36 3.98 -4.53
C ARG A 66 1.54 4.24 -5.47
N ASN A 67 1.41 5.21 -6.38
CA ASN A 67 2.49 5.65 -7.25
C ASN A 67 3.67 6.27 -6.48
N MET A 68 3.42 7.09 -5.45
CA MET A 68 4.49 7.63 -4.59
C MET A 68 5.20 6.54 -3.78
N LEU A 69 4.51 5.45 -3.44
CA LEU A 69 5.10 4.31 -2.73
C LEU A 69 5.81 3.32 -3.67
N GLY A 70 5.77 3.52 -5.00
CA GLY A 70 6.52 2.73 -5.98
C GLY A 70 6.14 1.24 -6.03
N LEU A 71 4.96 0.88 -5.53
CA LEU A 71 4.51 -0.52 -5.39
C LEU A 71 3.30 -0.81 -6.29
N GLU A 72 3.26 -0.24 -7.48
CA GLU A 72 2.13 -0.44 -8.39
C GLU A 72 2.15 -1.81 -9.07
N SER A 73 3.32 -2.39 -9.34
CA SER A 73 3.48 -3.82 -9.71
C SER A 73 4.96 -4.13 -9.92
N PHE A 74 5.61 -4.85 -9.01
CA PHE A 74 6.95 -5.36 -9.29
C PHE A 74 6.97 -6.88 -9.08
N PRO A 75 6.83 -7.67 -10.16
CA PRO A 75 7.34 -9.03 -10.18
C PRO A 75 8.76 -9.09 -9.60
N THR A 76 9.56 -8.03 -9.76
CA THR A 76 10.89 -7.86 -9.15
C THR A 76 10.87 -7.73 -7.63
N ALA A 77 9.89 -7.05 -7.04
CA ALA A 77 9.78 -6.85 -5.59
C ALA A 77 9.23 -8.09 -4.90
N ILE A 78 8.27 -8.78 -5.52
CA ILE A 78 7.82 -10.10 -5.07
C ILE A 78 8.97 -11.10 -5.18
N LYS A 79 9.69 -11.14 -6.32
CA LYS A 79 10.91 -11.93 -6.47
C LYS A 79 11.97 -11.57 -5.43
N MET A 80 12.11 -10.30 -5.04
CA MET A 80 13.04 -9.86 -4.00
C MET A 80 12.63 -10.34 -2.61
N ILE A 81 11.35 -10.28 -2.25
CA ILE A 81 10.86 -10.78 -0.96
C ILE A 81 11.05 -12.30 -0.87
N ILE A 82 10.70 -13.03 -1.94
CA ILE A 82 10.92 -14.48 -2.03
C ILE A 82 12.43 -14.80 -2.03
N CYS A 83 13.28 -14.00 -2.71
CA CYS A 83 14.74 -14.11 -2.62
C CYS A 83 15.20 -13.99 -1.17
N ILE A 84 14.72 -12.99 -0.43
CA ILE A 84 15.12 -12.75 0.96
C ILE A 84 14.70 -13.93 1.85
N GLU A 85 13.49 -14.44 1.68
CA GLU A 85 13.00 -15.62 2.40
C GLU A 85 13.79 -16.89 2.05
N ALA A 86 14.09 -17.12 0.77
CA ALA A 86 14.92 -18.23 0.30
C ALA A 86 16.34 -18.13 0.87
N MET A 87 16.95 -16.95 0.82
CA MET A 87 18.29 -16.69 1.38
C MET A 87 18.32 -16.95 2.90
N HIS A 88 17.24 -16.60 3.61
CA HIS A 88 17.10 -16.87 5.04
C HIS A 88 16.91 -18.36 5.35
N MET A 89 16.07 -19.07 4.58
CA MET A 89 15.86 -20.52 4.72
C MET A 89 17.15 -21.31 4.43
N ILE A 90 17.93 -20.89 3.43
CA ILE A 90 19.25 -21.47 3.12
C ILE A 90 20.24 -21.19 4.27
N LYS A 91 20.33 -19.95 4.75
CA LYS A 91 21.22 -19.57 5.86
C LYS A 91 20.87 -20.30 7.17
N LYS A 92 19.60 -20.64 7.38
CA LYS A 92 19.11 -21.40 8.53
C LYS A 92 19.17 -22.93 8.34
N GLY A 93 19.59 -23.42 7.17
CA GLY A 93 19.68 -24.86 6.89
C GLY A 93 18.32 -25.58 6.87
N GLN A 94 17.24 -24.85 6.62
CA GLN A 94 15.85 -25.35 6.68
C GLN A 94 15.36 -25.95 5.35
N THR A 95 16.22 -26.03 4.32
CA THR A 95 15.90 -26.76 3.08
C THR A 95 15.74 -28.25 3.41
N LEU A 96 14.58 -28.83 3.12
CA LEU A 96 14.26 -30.20 3.50
C LEU A 96 15.34 -31.20 3.01
N GLN A 97 16.01 -31.76 4.02
CA GLN A 97 16.74 -33.02 4.10
C GLN A 97 18.09 -33.18 3.37
N GLY A 98 19.13 -33.26 4.21
CA GLY A 98 19.92 -34.50 4.30
C GLY A 98 21.10 -34.66 3.36
N GLU A 99 21.09 -34.04 2.18
CA GLU A 99 22.26 -33.97 1.31
C GLU A 99 22.41 -32.56 0.75
N LYS A 100 23.55 -31.92 1.02
CA LYS A 100 23.90 -30.58 0.56
C LYS A 100 24.20 -30.57 -0.95
N SER A 101 23.27 -31.02 -1.78
CA SER A 101 23.43 -30.98 -3.24
C SER A 101 23.08 -29.58 -3.75
N VAL A 102 24.12 -28.84 -4.10
CA VAL A 102 24.05 -27.51 -4.73
C VAL A 102 23.14 -27.51 -5.97
N GLN A 103 23.06 -28.64 -6.69
CA GLN A 103 22.23 -28.78 -7.89
C GLN A 103 20.72 -28.76 -7.61
N LYS A 104 20.26 -29.37 -6.51
CA LYS A 104 18.84 -29.31 -6.11
C LYS A 104 18.44 -27.91 -5.66
N GLN A 105 19.36 -27.19 -5.01
CA GLN A 105 19.15 -25.78 -4.64
C GLN A 105 19.07 -24.89 -5.88
N ILE A 106 19.94 -25.10 -6.86
CA ILE A 106 19.90 -24.39 -8.15
C ILE A 106 18.61 -24.70 -8.91
N TYR A 107 18.15 -25.95 -8.93
CA TYR A 107 16.89 -26.34 -9.57
C TYR A 107 15.68 -25.63 -8.95
N LEU A 108 15.59 -25.64 -7.62
CA LEU A 108 14.49 -25.00 -6.89
C LEU A 108 14.51 -23.47 -7.05
N ILE A 109 15.69 -22.86 -7.11
CA ILE A 109 15.85 -21.44 -7.45
C ILE A 109 15.37 -21.19 -8.89
N ASN A 110 15.79 -21.98 -9.87
CA ASN A 110 15.40 -21.79 -11.26
C ASN A 110 13.88 -21.97 -11.48
N GLU A 111 13.25 -22.92 -10.78
CA GLU A 111 11.79 -23.13 -10.78
C GLU A 111 11.05 -21.94 -10.16
N LEU A 112 11.51 -21.43 -9.02
CA LEU A 112 10.92 -20.26 -8.34
C LEU A 112 11.04 -18.95 -9.15
N PHE A 113 12.14 -18.77 -9.88
CA PHE A 113 12.36 -17.57 -10.71
C PHE A 113 11.87 -17.71 -12.15
N GLY A 114 11.40 -18.90 -12.54
CA GLY A 114 10.96 -19.22 -13.90
C GLY A 114 12.09 -19.11 -14.94
N LEU A 115 13.32 -19.45 -14.54
CA LEU A 115 14.54 -19.33 -15.36
C LEU A 115 14.83 -20.60 -16.18
N THR A 116 13.98 -21.62 -16.08
CA THR A 116 14.05 -22.81 -16.94
C THR A 116 13.33 -22.53 -18.26
N ALA A 117 14.10 -22.37 -19.34
CA ALA A 117 13.59 -22.44 -20.72
C ALA A 117 13.39 -23.89 -21.15
#